data_AF-V4TMH6-F1
#
_entry.id   AF-V4TMH6-F1
#
_cell.length_a   1.000
_cell.length_b   1.000
_cell.length_c   1.000
_cell.angle_alpha   90.00
_cell.angle_beta   90.00
_cell.angle_gamma   90.00
#
_symmetry.space_group_name_H-M   'P 1'
#
loop_
_entity.id
_entity.type
_entity.pdbx_description
1 polymer ?
#
loop_
_entity_poly.entity_id
_entity_poly.type
_entity_poly.pdbx_seq_one_letter_code
_entity_poly.pdbx_strand_id
1 'polypeptide(L)'
;MAHGCYLMFFILSYLLLLSLAEEQRRVNLSCPSFSCGKFRNIDFPYSKRKHPECGFCLIDDCEKPVQKIQLGKDEPWFSVTSISQDQTVTLYDQVFQRHLDNRSCESFKNISLPSSPSISFEIQSYLTLFKCPKILGNIPMNFKMSCDDSMIYYNHPDDDDLPSLPPRCSLIQLPVAVSKTRYASDLFRLLTGNFSLKVRPNWRARRHCIDCPSRGGGQCLINSMGYLHCSNTESYEKNHRVNIFRFLPRVRPDVT
;
A
#
# COMPACT_ATOMS: atom_id res chain seq x y z
N MET A 1 56.70 15.17 -30.32
CA MET A 1 56.37 13.90 -29.62
C MET A 1 55.54 14.13 -28.35
N ALA A 2 55.84 15.13 -27.50
CA ALA A 2 55.10 15.40 -26.26
C ALA A 2 53.62 15.82 -26.44
N HIS A 3 53.29 16.58 -27.49
CA HIS A 3 51.91 17.02 -27.76
C HIS A 3 50.95 15.88 -28.11
N GLY A 4 51.44 14.84 -28.78
CA GLY A 4 50.66 13.64 -29.11
C GLY A 4 50.31 12.85 -27.85
N CYS A 5 51.24 12.71 -26.92
CA CYS A 5 51.01 12.03 -25.65
C CYS A 5 49.93 12.74 -24.80
N TYR A 6 49.94 14.07 -24.76
CA TYR A 6 48.92 14.85 -24.03
C TYR A 6 47.52 14.64 -24.58
N LEU A 7 47.35 14.71 -25.92
CA LEU A 7 46.07 14.43 -26.58
C LEU A 7 45.56 13.03 -26.28
N MET A 8 46.44 12.02 -26.31
CA MET A 8 46.06 10.65 -26.00
C MET A 8 45.62 10.47 -24.54
N PHE A 9 46.29 11.11 -23.58
CA PHE A 9 45.88 11.11 -22.18
C PHE A 9 44.51 11.77 -21.96
N PHE A 10 44.24 12.89 -22.65
CA PHE A 10 42.94 13.56 -22.58
C PHE A 10 41.81 12.67 -23.12
N ILE A 11 42.03 12.02 -24.27
CA ILE A 11 41.04 11.11 -24.86
C ILE A 11 40.79 9.91 -23.93
N LEU A 12 41.84 9.30 -23.38
CA LEU A 12 41.72 8.20 -22.42
C LEU A 12 40.97 8.61 -21.15
N SER A 13 41.27 9.79 -20.60
CA SER A 13 40.57 10.31 -19.41
C SER A 13 39.09 10.59 -19.69
N TYR A 14 38.76 11.11 -20.88
CA TYR A 14 37.40 11.38 -21.30
C TYR A 14 36.61 10.09 -21.55
N LEU A 15 37.23 9.09 -22.17
CA LEU A 15 36.64 7.75 -22.34
C LEU A 15 36.40 7.05 -21.00
N LEU A 16 37.33 7.20 -20.04
CA LEU A 16 37.17 6.70 -18.66
C LEU A 16 36.00 7.40 -17.93
N LEU A 17 35.87 8.71 -18.09
CA LEU A 17 34.75 9.49 -17.54
C LEU A 17 33.42 9.10 -18.19
N LEU A 18 33.40 8.84 -19.50
CA LEU A 18 32.23 8.34 -20.21
C LEU A 18 31.85 6.93 -19.74
N SER A 19 32.82 6.02 -19.55
CA SER A 19 32.54 4.68 -19.05
C SER A 19 32.05 4.68 -17.60
N LEU A 20 32.61 5.53 -16.73
CA LEU A 20 32.12 5.74 -15.36
C LEU A 20 30.69 6.34 -15.35
N ALA A 21 30.42 7.29 -16.24
CA ALA A 21 29.08 7.87 -16.40
C ALA A 21 28.07 6.87 -16.99
N GLU A 22 28.50 5.94 -17.85
CA GLU A 22 27.65 4.91 -18.45
C GLU A 22 27.36 3.77 -17.47
N GLU A 23 28.29 3.42 -16.59
CA GLU A 23 28.08 2.45 -15.51
C GLU A 23 27.07 2.96 -14.47
N GLN A 24 27.06 4.27 -14.19
CA GLN A 24 26.01 4.91 -13.37
C GLN A 24 24.63 4.98 -14.06
N ARG A 25 24.57 4.95 -15.41
CA ARG A 25 23.31 5.11 -16.18
C ARG A 25 22.59 3.80 -16.48
N ARG A 26 23.23 2.64 -16.28
CA ARG A 26 22.60 1.31 -16.39
C ARG A 26 22.15 0.73 -15.04
N VAL A 27 21.84 1.59 -14.06
CA VAL A 27 21.13 1.19 -12.86
C VAL A 27 19.70 0.82 -13.26
N ASN A 28 19.47 -0.46 -13.54
CA ASN A 28 18.19 -1.17 -13.71
C ASN A 28 16.95 -0.25 -13.86
N LEU A 29 16.62 0.15 -15.09
CA LEU A 29 15.44 0.97 -15.44
C LEU A 29 14.07 0.31 -15.16
N SER A 30 14.08 -0.92 -14.65
CA SER A 30 12.90 -1.72 -14.33
C SER A 30 12.83 -1.90 -12.83
N CYS A 31 11.62 -2.12 -12.31
CA CYS A 31 11.38 -2.54 -10.93
C CYS A 31 11.49 -4.07 -10.83
N PRO A 32 12.67 -4.63 -10.51
CA PRO A 32 12.81 -6.07 -10.40
C PRO A 32 12.05 -6.59 -9.19
N SER A 33 11.69 -7.87 -9.25
CA SER A 33 11.26 -8.57 -8.05
C SER A 33 12.37 -8.51 -6.98
N PHE A 34 11.98 -8.38 -5.72
CA PHE A 34 12.91 -8.24 -4.61
C PHE A 34 12.60 -9.24 -3.48
N SER A 35 13.52 -9.31 -2.53
CA SER A 35 13.33 -10.04 -1.27
C SER A 35 13.23 -9.07 -0.10
N CYS A 36 12.46 -9.46 0.92
CA CYS A 36 12.35 -8.74 2.19
C CYS A 36 12.15 -9.76 3.32
N GLY A 37 13.18 -9.94 4.15
CA GLY A 37 13.17 -10.98 5.19
C GLY A 37 12.96 -12.38 4.61
N LYS A 38 11.93 -13.08 5.09
CA LYS A 38 11.54 -14.41 4.62
C LYS A 38 10.80 -14.42 3.28
N PHE A 39 10.34 -13.27 2.81
CA PHE A 39 9.56 -13.16 1.58
C PHE A 39 10.48 -12.96 0.38
N ARG A 40 10.24 -13.77 -0.66
CA ARG A 40 11.02 -13.79 -1.91
C ARG A 40 10.10 -13.48 -3.09
N ASN A 41 10.69 -13.04 -4.20
CA ASN A 41 9.98 -12.76 -5.45
C ASN A 41 8.80 -11.78 -5.29
N ILE A 42 8.97 -10.78 -4.44
CA ILE A 42 7.98 -9.71 -4.26
C ILE A 42 8.11 -8.74 -5.42
N ASP A 43 7.01 -8.40 -6.08
CA ASP A 43 6.95 -7.44 -7.17
C ASP A 43 5.79 -6.44 -6.99
N PHE A 44 5.55 -5.61 -8.01
CA PHE A 44 4.43 -4.67 -8.01
C PHE A 44 3.10 -5.41 -7.76
N PRO A 45 2.22 -4.92 -6.86
CA PRO A 45 2.11 -3.54 -6.36
C PRO A 45 2.94 -3.21 -5.11
N TYR A 46 3.81 -4.12 -4.66
CA TYR A 46 4.61 -3.94 -3.46
C TYR A 46 5.93 -3.23 -3.76
N SER A 47 6.43 -2.47 -2.79
CA SER A 47 7.73 -1.79 -2.84
C SER A 47 8.50 -1.95 -1.54
N LYS A 48 9.74 -1.47 -1.51
CA LYS A 48 10.57 -1.40 -0.31
C LYS A 48 11.14 0.00 -0.16
N ARG A 49 11.57 0.38 1.05
CA ARG A 49 12.11 1.74 1.32
C ARG A 49 13.20 2.22 0.37
N LYS A 50 14.04 1.31 -0.16
CA LYS A 50 15.11 1.64 -1.12
C LYS A 50 14.60 1.95 -2.52
N HIS A 51 13.42 1.43 -2.89
CA HIS A 51 12.79 1.58 -4.21
C HIS A 51 11.27 1.88 -4.07
N PRO A 52 10.88 2.99 -3.44
CA PRO A 52 9.47 3.35 -3.26
C PRO A 52 8.76 3.75 -4.58
N GLU A 53 9.53 4.02 -5.65
CA GLU A 53 9.03 4.22 -7.00
C GLU A 53 8.32 2.98 -7.57
N CYS A 54 8.67 1.79 -7.07
CA CYS A 54 8.31 0.53 -7.70
C CYS A 54 6.94 -0.04 -7.34
N GLY A 55 6.23 0.57 -6.41
CA GLY A 55 4.97 0.03 -5.91
C GLY A 55 4.33 0.89 -4.85
N PHE A 56 3.01 0.76 -4.75
CA PHE A 56 2.18 1.54 -3.85
C PHE A 56 2.20 1.02 -2.41
N CYS A 57 2.20 -0.30 -2.23
CA CYS A 57 2.18 -0.91 -0.91
C CYS A 57 3.62 -1.07 -0.37
N LEU A 58 3.99 -0.29 0.63
CA LEU A 58 5.35 -0.26 1.15
C LEU A 58 5.58 -1.38 2.16
N ILE A 59 6.47 -2.32 1.83
CA ILE A 59 6.97 -3.34 2.75
C ILE A 59 8.26 -2.85 3.40
N ASP A 60 8.37 -3.07 4.70
CA ASP A 60 9.45 -2.56 5.52
C ASP A 60 9.87 -3.55 6.60
N ASP A 61 10.90 -3.19 7.36
CA ASP A 61 11.48 -3.99 8.43
C ASP A 61 11.99 -5.35 7.92
N CYS A 62 12.57 -5.37 6.71
CA CYS A 62 13.11 -6.57 6.04
C CYS A 62 14.20 -7.29 6.86
N GLU A 63 14.93 -6.57 7.69
CA GLU A 63 15.98 -7.13 8.56
C GLU A 63 15.45 -7.56 9.93
N LYS A 64 14.18 -7.27 10.24
CA LYS A 64 13.56 -7.68 11.51
C LYS A 64 12.88 -9.05 11.35
N PRO A 65 12.61 -9.76 12.46
CA PRO A 65 11.88 -11.03 12.41
C PRO A 65 10.46 -10.92 11.84
N VAL A 66 9.79 -9.80 12.09
CA VAL A 66 8.43 -9.50 11.61
C VAL A 66 8.51 -8.31 10.67
N GLN A 67 8.18 -8.54 9.40
CA GLN A 67 8.05 -7.48 8.41
C GLN A 67 6.66 -6.86 8.52
N LYS A 68 6.57 -5.61 8.09
CA LYS A 68 5.33 -4.84 8.10
C LYS A 68 5.04 -4.24 6.73
N ILE A 69 3.77 -3.89 6.51
CA ILE A 69 3.31 -3.27 5.28
C ILE A 69 2.41 -2.07 5.58
N GLN A 70 2.56 -1.04 4.77
CA GLN A 70 1.65 0.10 4.71
C GLN A 70 0.88 0.00 3.39
N LEU A 71 -0.45 -0.03 3.45
CA LEU A 71 -1.31 -0.18 2.26
C LEU A 71 -1.54 1.14 1.51
N GLY A 72 -0.62 2.09 1.64
CA GLY A 72 -0.73 3.42 1.10
C GLY A 72 0.05 4.40 1.97
N LYS A 73 0.30 5.60 1.45
CA LYS A 73 0.98 6.62 2.24
C LYS A 73 0.07 7.06 3.39
N ASP A 74 0.65 7.20 4.58
CA ASP A 74 -0.02 7.64 5.81
C ASP A 74 -1.09 6.67 6.38
N GLU A 75 -1.21 5.47 5.81
CA GLU A 75 -2.07 4.40 6.31
C GLU A 75 -1.45 3.67 7.52
N PRO A 76 -2.24 2.93 8.33
CA PRO A 76 -1.71 2.11 9.41
C PRO A 76 -0.74 1.03 8.91
N TRP A 77 0.16 0.63 9.81
CA TRP A 77 1.06 -0.50 9.56
C TRP A 77 0.45 -1.81 10.01
N PHE A 78 0.51 -2.81 9.14
CA PHE A 78 0.09 -4.18 9.44
C PHE A 78 1.30 -5.11 9.47
N SER A 79 1.28 -6.13 10.32
CA SER A 79 2.29 -7.18 10.28
C SER A 79 2.02 -8.12 9.11
N VAL A 80 3.05 -8.51 8.37
CA VAL A 80 2.92 -9.42 7.22
C VAL A 80 3.25 -10.83 7.64
N THR A 81 2.31 -11.76 7.42
CA THR A 81 2.52 -13.18 7.74
C THR A 81 2.90 -13.99 6.50
N SER A 82 2.31 -13.68 5.34
CA SER A 82 2.62 -14.28 4.04
C SER A 82 2.37 -13.31 2.87
N ILE A 83 3.08 -13.54 1.77
CA ILE A 83 2.83 -12.91 0.47
C ILE A 83 2.89 -14.04 -0.56
N SER A 84 1.86 -14.18 -1.39
CA SER A 84 1.79 -15.17 -2.46
C SER A 84 1.99 -14.53 -3.83
N GLN A 85 2.34 -15.36 -4.80
CA GLN A 85 2.62 -14.94 -6.19
C GLN A 85 1.42 -14.33 -6.90
N ASP A 86 0.21 -14.65 -6.44
CA ASP A 86 -1.02 -14.11 -6.99
C ASP A 86 -1.34 -12.70 -6.42
N GLN A 87 -0.37 -12.04 -5.77
CA GLN A 87 -0.53 -10.72 -5.13
C GLN A 87 -1.50 -10.72 -3.93
N THR A 88 -1.75 -11.88 -3.32
CA THR A 88 -2.44 -11.95 -2.04
C THR A 88 -1.43 -11.75 -0.90
N VAL A 89 -1.75 -10.85 0.03
CA VAL A 89 -0.97 -10.62 1.24
C VAL A 89 -1.79 -11.01 2.46
N THR A 90 -1.20 -11.76 3.37
CA THR A 90 -1.83 -12.07 4.66
C THR A 90 -1.26 -11.15 5.72
N LEU A 91 -2.17 -10.45 6.39
CA LEU A 91 -1.91 -9.40 7.35
C LEU A 91 -2.36 -9.82 8.74
N TYR A 92 -1.71 -9.26 9.74
CA TYR A 92 -2.18 -9.31 11.12
C TYR A 92 -2.40 -7.88 11.64
N ASP A 93 -3.67 -7.55 11.86
CA ASP A 93 -4.11 -6.34 12.55
C ASP A 93 -4.22 -6.60 14.05
N GLN A 94 -3.20 -6.16 14.77
CA GLN A 94 -3.11 -6.31 16.22
C GLN A 94 -4.18 -5.51 16.96
N VAL A 95 -4.58 -4.35 16.43
CA VAL A 95 -5.59 -3.50 17.08
C VAL A 95 -6.95 -4.16 16.97
N PHE A 96 -7.32 -4.62 15.76
CA PHE A 96 -8.56 -5.35 15.55
C PHE A 96 -8.59 -6.66 16.36
N GLN A 97 -7.51 -7.44 16.37
CA GLN A 97 -7.46 -8.66 17.18
C GLN A 97 -7.67 -8.37 18.67
N ARG A 98 -7.08 -7.30 19.20
CA ARG A 98 -7.28 -6.90 20.60
C ARG A 98 -8.73 -6.53 20.91
N HIS A 99 -9.44 -5.89 19.98
CA HIS A 99 -10.87 -5.61 20.15
C HIS A 99 -11.70 -6.91 20.18
N LEU A 100 -11.35 -7.89 19.35
CA LEU A 100 -11.99 -9.22 19.36
C LEU A 100 -11.72 -9.96 20.67
N ASP A 101 -10.47 -9.98 21.14
CA ASP A 101 -10.06 -10.66 22.37
C ASP A 101 -10.77 -10.05 23.60
N ASN A 102 -10.94 -8.73 23.60
CA ASN A 102 -11.67 -7.99 24.65
C ASN A 102 -13.20 -8.01 24.45
N ARG A 103 -13.71 -8.69 23.41
CA ARG A 103 -15.14 -8.74 23.06
C ARG A 103 -15.78 -7.36 22.95
N SER A 104 -15.04 -6.39 22.42
CA SER A 104 -15.44 -5.00 22.32
C SER A 104 -16.30 -4.74 21.09
N CYS A 105 -17.36 -3.94 21.26
CA CYS A 105 -18.22 -3.50 20.16
C CYS A 105 -17.52 -2.65 19.10
N GLU A 106 -16.35 -2.10 19.42
CA GLU A 106 -15.45 -1.44 18.47
C GLU A 106 -14.99 -2.36 17.34
N SER A 107 -15.06 -3.69 17.54
CA SER A 107 -14.77 -4.68 16.49
C SER A 107 -15.75 -4.61 15.31
N PHE A 108 -16.98 -4.12 15.52
CA PHE A 108 -18.02 -4.12 14.50
C PHE A 108 -18.03 -2.83 13.68
N LYS A 109 -16.91 -2.57 13.00
CA LYS A 109 -16.69 -1.45 12.07
C LYS A 109 -15.94 -1.98 10.85
N ASN A 110 -16.17 -1.43 9.66
CA ASN A 110 -15.42 -1.85 8.46
C ASN A 110 -13.93 -1.60 8.66
N ILE A 111 -13.10 -2.53 8.19
CA ILE A 111 -11.65 -2.32 8.15
C ILE A 111 -11.36 -1.14 7.23
N SER A 112 -10.56 -0.20 7.73
CA SER A 112 -10.10 0.95 6.96
C SER A 112 -9.10 0.46 5.90
N LEU A 113 -9.60 0.23 4.68
CA LEU A 113 -8.78 -0.06 3.51
C LEU A 113 -8.79 1.16 2.59
N PRO A 114 -7.64 1.53 2.01
CA PRO A 114 -7.58 2.63 1.07
C PRO A 114 -8.46 2.35 -0.15
N SER A 115 -9.30 3.32 -0.50
CA SER A 115 -10.17 3.24 -1.68
C SER A 115 -9.54 3.98 -2.85
N SER A 116 -9.39 3.31 -3.99
CA SER A 116 -8.78 3.88 -5.19
C SER A 116 -9.30 3.23 -6.47
N PRO A 117 -9.53 4.01 -7.54
CA PRO A 117 -9.77 3.45 -8.88
C PRO A 117 -8.54 2.76 -9.49
N SER A 118 -7.34 3.03 -8.96
CA SER A 118 -6.08 2.48 -9.45
C SER A 118 -5.69 1.16 -8.80
N ILE A 119 -6.15 0.91 -7.59
CA ILE A 119 -5.85 -0.31 -6.85
C ILE A 119 -7.00 -0.64 -5.91
N SER A 120 -7.45 -1.89 -5.93
CA SER A 120 -8.46 -2.38 -4.99
C SER A 120 -7.89 -3.43 -4.05
N PHE A 121 -8.45 -3.47 -2.85
CA PHE A 121 -8.13 -4.43 -1.81
C PHE A 121 -9.38 -5.26 -1.52
N GLU A 122 -9.30 -6.56 -1.75
CA GLU A 122 -10.41 -7.48 -1.52
C GLU A 122 -10.07 -8.45 -0.40
N ILE A 123 -10.87 -8.45 0.66
CA ILE A 123 -10.78 -9.45 1.73
C ILE A 123 -11.21 -10.80 1.14
N GLN A 124 -10.33 -11.80 1.19
CA GLN A 124 -10.58 -13.10 0.56
C GLN A 124 -11.62 -13.94 1.31
N SER A 125 -11.76 -13.75 2.61
CA SER A 125 -12.72 -14.48 3.43
C SER A 125 -13.31 -13.52 4.45
N TYR A 126 -14.56 -13.14 4.23
CA TYR A 126 -15.27 -12.21 5.08
C TYR A 126 -16.63 -12.77 5.49
N LEU A 127 -17.14 -12.25 6.59
CA LEU A 127 -18.50 -12.42 7.03
C LEU A 127 -19.21 -11.07 6.90
N THR A 128 -20.40 -11.09 6.29
CA THR A 128 -21.25 -9.90 6.20
C THR A 128 -22.12 -9.79 7.45
N LEU A 129 -22.05 -8.64 8.10
CA LEU A 129 -22.81 -8.29 9.29
C LEU A 129 -23.70 -7.09 9.00
N PHE A 130 -24.90 -7.08 9.58
CA PHE A 130 -25.76 -5.91 9.61
C PHE A 130 -25.79 -5.32 11.01
N LYS A 131 -25.28 -4.10 11.16
CA LYS A 131 -25.39 -3.33 12.41
C LYS A 131 -26.58 -2.40 12.31
N CYS A 132 -27.54 -2.58 13.20
CA CYS A 132 -28.82 -1.89 13.19
C CYS A 132 -29.10 -1.25 14.55
N PRO A 133 -29.86 -0.15 14.62
CA PRO A 133 -30.39 0.35 15.89
C PRO A 133 -31.25 -0.71 16.60
N LYS A 134 -31.21 -0.77 17.93
CA LYS A 134 -31.98 -1.75 18.74
C LYS A 134 -33.50 -1.72 18.52
N ILE A 135 -34.04 -0.59 18.08
CA ILE A 135 -35.47 -0.38 17.85
C ILE A 135 -35.99 -1.03 16.56
N LEU A 136 -35.12 -1.56 15.70
CA LEU A 136 -35.55 -2.27 14.50
C LEU A 136 -36.13 -3.64 14.90
N GLY A 137 -37.30 -3.98 14.34
CA GLY A 137 -38.00 -5.25 14.57
C GLY A 137 -37.24 -6.48 14.06
N ASN A 138 -37.94 -7.61 13.92
CA ASN A 138 -37.31 -8.88 13.58
C ASN A 138 -36.72 -8.85 12.15
N ILE A 139 -35.39 -8.91 12.04
CA ILE A 139 -34.65 -9.05 10.78
C ILE A 139 -34.49 -10.55 10.49
N PRO A 140 -34.69 -11.02 9.24
CA PRO A 140 -34.56 -12.43 8.88
C PRO A 140 -33.09 -12.85 8.83
N MET A 141 -32.47 -12.98 10.00
CA MET A 141 -31.09 -13.41 10.21
C MET A 141 -31.06 -14.49 11.29
N ASN A 142 -30.25 -15.52 11.07
CA ASN A 142 -30.17 -16.71 11.94
C ASN A 142 -29.60 -16.35 13.32
N PHE A 143 -28.66 -15.41 13.36
CA PHE A 143 -27.98 -15.03 14.59
C PHE A 143 -28.05 -13.52 14.82
N LYS A 144 -28.15 -13.15 16.10
CA LYS A 144 -28.11 -11.76 16.54
C LYS A 144 -27.39 -11.60 17.88
N MET A 145 -26.72 -10.46 18.05
CA MET A 145 -26.04 -10.10 19.28
C MET A 145 -26.25 -8.61 19.59
N SER A 146 -26.46 -8.28 20.87
CA SER A 146 -26.51 -6.89 21.33
C SER A 146 -25.09 -6.34 21.45
N CYS A 147 -24.87 -5.12 20.98
CA CYS A 147 -23.61 -4.40 21.15
C CYS A 147 -23.86 -2.89 21.29
N ASP A 148 -23.50 -2.31 22.43
CA ASP A 148 -23.82 -0.92 22.80
C ASP A 148 -25.29 -0.59 22.52
N ASP A 149 -25.57 0.44 21.72
CA ASP A 149 -26.93 0.87 21.31
C ASP A 149 -27.43 0.19 20.02
N SER A 150 -26.70 -0.81 19.54
CA SER A 150 -26.98 -1.52 18.29
C SER A 150 -27.26 -3.02 18.51
N MET A 151 -27.86 -3.63 17.51
CA MET A 151 -27.93 -5.08 17.32
C MET A 151 -27.12 -5.45 16.08
N ILE A 152 -26.30 -6.48 16.20
CA ILE A 152 -25.53 -7.06 15.11
C ILE A 152 -26.25 -8.32 14.65
N TYR A 153 -26.57 -8.40 13.37
CA TYR A 153 -27.23 -9.53 12.74
C TYR A 153 -26.31 -10.18 11.72
N TYR A 154 -26.30 -11.51 11.67
CA TYR A 154 -25.46 -12.28 10.76
C TYR A 154 -25.98 -13.70 10.57
N ASN A 155 -25.53 -14.33 9.48
CA ASN A 155 -25.71 -15.75 9.22
C ASN A 155 -24.38 -16.48 9.40
N HIS A 156 -24.40 -17.80 9.52
CA HIS A 156 -23.16 -18.56 9.53
C HIS A 156 -22.45 -18.38 8.16
N PRO A 157 -21.11 -18.37 8.09
CA PRO A 157 -20.39 -18.28 6.81
C PRO A 157 -20.75 -19.38 5.80
N ASP A 158 -21.36 -20.48 6.24
CA ASP A 158 -21.79 -21.61 5.42
C ASP A 158 -23.26 -21.47 4.93
N ASP A 159 -23.97 -20.43 5.36
CA ASP A 159 -25.34 -20.14 4.92
C ASP A 159 -25.31 -19.28 3.64
N ASP A 160 -25.88 -19.78 2.54
CA ASP A 160 -25.83 -19.12 1.22
C ASP A 160 -26.77 -17.89 1.09
N ASP A 161 -27.73 -17.74 1.99
CA ASP A 161 -28.75 -16.70 1.89
C ASP A 161 -28.29 -15.38 2.54
N LEU A 162 -27.89 -14.42 1.71
CA LEU A 162 -27.72 -13.03 2.14
C LEU A 162 -29.03 -12.25 1.90
N PRO A 163 -29.77 -11.88 2.95
CA PRO A 163 -30.98 -11.07 2.78
C PRO A 163 -30.63 -9.66 2.29
N SER A 164 -31.60 -9.00 1.66
CA SER A 164 -31.48 -7.60 1.26
C SER A 164 -31.13 -6.72 2.46
N LEU A 165 -30.24 -5.74 2.27
CA LEU A 165 -29.85 -4.78 3.31
C LEU A 165 -31.11 -4.16 3.95
N PRO A 166 -31.37 -4.43 5.25
CA PRO A 166 -32.54 -3.88 5.91
C PRO A 166 -32.44 -2.35 6.04
N PRO A 167 -33.56 -1.62 5.97
CA PRO A 167 -33.56 -0.17 6.07
C PRO A 167 -32.97 0.30 7.41
N ARG A 168 -32.13 1.34 7.39
CA ARG A 168 -31.42 1.93 8.56
C ARG A 168 -30.32 1.07 9.19
N CYS A 169 -29.96 -0.07 8.60
CA CYS A 169 -28.79 -0.84 9.00
C CYS A 169 -27.57 -0.44 8.17
N SER A 170 -26.38 -0.55 8.75
CA SER A 170 -25.12 -0.48 8.02
C SER A 170 -24.60 -1.87 7.73
N LEU A 171 -24.17 -2.11 6.48
CA LEU A 171 -23.46 -3.31 6.07
C LEU A 171 -21.99 -3.23 6.49
N ILE A 172 -21.50 -4.27 7.13
CA ILE A 172 -20.10 -4.40 7.55
C ILE A 172 -19.56 -5.72 7.03
N GLN A 173 -18.38 -5.72 6.43
CA GLN A 173 -17.66 -6.94 6.05
C GLN A 173 -16.40 -7.06 6.90
N LEU A 174 -16.32 -8.14 7.67
CA LEU A 174 -15.18 -8.39 8.56
C LEU A 174 -14.51 -9.72 8.22
N PRO A 175 -13.17 -9.81 8.37
CA PRO A 175 -12.47 -11.06 8.10
C PRO A 175 -12.87 -12.19 9.02
N VAL A 176 -13.01 -13.38 8.45
CA VAL A 176 -13.38 -14.61 9.18
C VAL A 176 -12.22 -15.59 9.21
N ALA A 177 -12.05 -16.28 10.33
CA ALA A 177 -11.12 -17.40 10.43
C ALA A 177 -11.78 -18.64 9.82
N VAL A 178 -11.52 -18.91 8.54
CA VAL A 178 -12.07 -20.07 7.81
C VAL A 178 -11.84 -21.39 8.56
N SER A 179 -10.70 -21.54 9.23
CA SER A 179 -10.39 -22.74 10.03
C SER A 179 -11.25 -22.90 11.29
N LYS A 180 -11.91 -21.83 11.76
CA LYS A 180 -12.70 -21.80 12.99
C LYS A 180 -14.20 -21.79 12.76
N THR A 181 -14.68 -21.63 11.52
CA THR A 181 -16.11 -21.46 11.23
C THR A 181 -16.96 -22.58 11.82
N ARG A 182 -16.59 -23.84 11.57
CA ARG A 182 -17.32 -25.03 12.08
C ARG A 182 -17.43 -25.18 13.61
N TYR A 183 -16.58 -24.51 14.39
CA TYR A 183 -16.51 -24.70 15.85
C TYR A 183 -16.67 -23.40 16.66
N ALA A 184 -16.88 -22.28 15.99
CA ALA A 184 -16.97 -21.01 16.68
C ALA A 184 -18.32 -20.90 17.40
N SER A 185 -18.25 -20.78 18.73
CA SER A 185 -19.42 -20.64 19.59
C SER A 185 -20.10 -19.27 19.50
N ASP A 186 -19.39 -18.26 19.01
CA ASP A 186 -19.86 -16.88 18.97
C ASP A 186 -19.15 -16.06 17.89
N LEU A 187 -19.72 -14.88 17.60
CA LEU A 187 -19.24 -13.98 16.55
C LEU A 187 -17.79 -13.52 16.74
N PHE A 188 -17.32 -13.27 17.98
CA PHE A 188 -15.94 -12.82 18.20
C PHE A 188 -14.93 -13.93 17.87
N ARG A 189 -15.30 -15.20 18.06
CA ARG A 189 -14.45 -16.34 17.70
C ARG A 189 -14.49 -16.68 16.21
N LEU A 190 -15.54 -16.29 15.50
CA LEU A 190 -15.62 -16.38 14.04
C LEU A 190 -14.65 -15.41 13.37
N LEU A 191 -14.57 -14.18 13.88
CA LEU A 191 -13.74 -13.12 13.32
C LEU A 191 -12.25 -13.28 13.67
N THR A 192 -11.39 -12.60 12.90
CA THR A 192 -9.93 -12.69 13.08
C THR A 192 -9.22 -11.42 12.65
N GLY A 193 -8.19 -11.03 13.40
CA GLY A 193 -7.22 -10.01 12.98
C GLY A 193 -6.18 -10.53 11.98
N ASN A 194 -6.10 -11.83 11.76
CA ASN A 194 -5.24 -12.45 10.74
C ASN A 194 -6.04 -12.77 9.48
N PHE A 195 -5.83 -12.01 8.40
CA PHE A 195 -6.65 -12.10 7.19
C PHE A 195 -5.88 -11.85 5.90
N SER A 196 -6.38 -12.42 4.81
CA SER A 196 -5.78 -12.29 3.48
C SER A 196 -6.48 -11.22 2.65
N LEU A 197 -5.68 -10.32 2.08
CA LEU A 197 -6.10 -9.30 1.12
C LEU A 197 -5.54 -9.62 -0.24
N LYS A 198 -6.42 -9.75 -1.24
CA LYS A 198 -6.03 -9.75 -2.64
C LYS A 198 -5.87 -8.32 -3.10
N VAL A 199 -4.66 -7.95 -3.49
CA VAL A 199 -4.35 -6.62 -4.00
C VAL A 199 -4.47 -6.64 -5.52
N ARG A 200 -5.37 -5.83 -6.08
CA ARG A 200 -5.63 -5.77 -7.53
C ARG A 200 -5.34 -4.37 -8.07
N PRO A 201 -4.11 -4.11 -8.51
CA PRO A 201 -3.82 -2.89 -9.24
C PRO A 201 -4.42 -2.98 -10.65
N ASN A 202 -4.97 -1.87 -11.14
CA ASN A 202 -5.42 -1.80 -12.52
C ASN A 202 -4.22 -1.70 -13.48
N TRP A 203 -4.46 -1.98 -14.76
CA TRP A 203 -3.39 -2.04 -15.77
C TRP A 203 -2.64 -0.70 -15.93
N ARG A 204 -3.34 0.45 -15.79
CA ARG A 204 -2.76 1.79 -15.91
C ARG A 204 -1.82 2.07 -14.74
N ALA A 205 -2.25 1.75 -13.52
CA ALA A 205 -1.46 1.88 -12.31
C ALA A 205 -0.14 1.11 -12.41
N ARG A 206 -0.22 -0.13 -12.92
CA ARG A 206 0.96 -0.96 -13.18
C ARG A 206 1.95 -0.26 -14.09
N ARG A 207 1.51 0.27 -15.24
CA ARG A 207 2.39 1.02 -16.15
C ARG A 207 3.00 2.26 -15.51
N HIS A 208 2.19 3.08 -14.84
CA HIS A 208 2.68 4.35 -14.28
C HIS A 208 3.76 4.17 -13.21
N CYS A 209 3.68 3.11 -12.39
CA CYS A 209 4.65 2.88 -11.33
C CYS A 209 5.84 2.01 -11.76
N ILE A 210 5.63 0.96 -12.57
CA ILE A 210 6.76 0.15 -13.06
C ILE A 210 7.70 0.96 -13.96
N ASP A 211 7.17 1.91 -14.74
CA ASP A 211 7.98 2.78 -15.60
C ASP A 211 8.55 4.01 -14.85
N CYS A 212 8.25 4.17 -13.56
CA CYS A 212 8.65 5.33 -12.76
C CYS A 212 10.19 5.52 -12.72
N PRO A 213 11.03 4.47 -12.57
CA PRO A 213 12.48 4.62 -12.67
C PRO A 213 12.94 5.25 -14.00
N SER A 214 12.30 4.86 -15.12
CA SER A 214 12.62 5.38 -16.45
C SER A 214 12.21 6.86 -16.65
N ARG A 215 11.38 7.42 -15.77
CA ARG A 215 10.87 8.80 -15.84
C ARG A 215 11.57 9.77 -14.88
N GLY A 216 12.71 9.35 -14.31
CA GLY A 216 13.46 10.14 -13.32
C GLY A 216 13.22 9.72 -11.87
N GLY A 217 12.53 8.61 -11.63
CA GLY A 217 12.25 8.08 -10.29
C GLY A 217 11.14 8.83 -9.57
N GLY A 218 10.97 8.56 -8.26
CA GLY A 218 9.91 9.16 -7.46
C GLY A 218 9.32 8.21 -6.42
N GLN A 219 8.10 8.48 -5.98
CA GLN A 219 7.29 7.54 -5.21
C GLN A 219 6.02 7.22 -6.01
N CYS A 220 5.59 5.96 -5.99
CA CYS A 220 4.30 5.57 -6.54
C CYS A 220 3.19 5.98 -5.55
N LEU A 221 2.55 7.11 -5.79
CA LEU A 221 1.56 7.73 -4.89
C LEU A 221 0.19 7.83 -5.53
N ILE A 222 -0.85 7.92 -4.70
CA ILE A 222 -2.20 8.27 -5.14
C ILE A 222 -2.31 9.80 -5.26
N ASN A 223 -2.88 10.28 -6.37
CA ASN A 223 -3.24 11.70 -6.51
C ASN A 223 -4.64 11.99 -5.95
N SER A 224 -5.06 13.27 -5.96
CA SER A 224 -6.38 13.69 -5.45
C SER A 224 -7.58 13.06 -6.16
N MET A 225 -7.39 12.53 -7.37
CA MET A 225 -8.41 11.82 -8.14
C MET A 225 -8.40 10.30 -7.87
N GLY A 226 -7.55 9.83 -6.95
CA GLY A 226 -7.44 8.41 -6.61
C GLY A 226 -6.52 7.61 -7.54
N TYR A 227 -5.88 8.22 -8.54
CA TYR A 227 -5.02 7.50 -9.49
C TYR A 227 -3.58 7.39 -9.01
N LEU A 228 -3.01 6.20 -9.19
CA LEU A 228 -1.59 5.93 -8.94
C LEU A 228 -0.73 6.61 -10.00
N HIS A 229 0.26 7.37 -9.54
CA HIS A 229 1.21 8.09 -10.37
C HIS A 229 2.60 8.09 -9.73
N CYS A 230 3.61 8.27 -10.58
CA CYS A 230 4.99 8.50 -10.17
C CYS A 230 5.16 9.97 -9.79
N SER A 231 5.53 10.26 -8.54
CA SER A 231 5.80 11.63 -8.10
C SER A 231 7.18 12.07 -8.59
N ASN A 232 7.24 12.93 -9.60
CA ASN A 232 8.53 13.48 -10.04
C ASN A 232 9.19 14.27 -8.89
N THR A 233 10.45 13.96 -8.57
CA THR A 233 11.24 14.69 -7.56
C THR A 233 11.49 16.16 -7.94
N GLU A 234 11.39 16.52 -9.23
CA GLU A 234 11.59 17.90 -9.70
C GLU A 234 10.49 18.90 -9.30
N SER A 235 9.28 18.46 -8.93
CA SER A 235 8.19 19.39 -8.61
C SER A 235 8.32 20.00 -7.21
N TYR A 236 9.01 19.33 -6.29
CA TYR A 236 9.25 19.84 -4.93
C TYR A 236 10.45 20.82 -4.87
N GLU A 237 11.50 20.64 -5.69
CA GLU A 237 12.63 21.58 -5.73
C GLU A 237 12.34 22.86 -6.53
N LYS A 238 11.45 22.82 -7.54
CA LYS A 238 11.07 24.03 -8.29
C LYS A 238 10.30 25.04 -7.44
N ASN A 239 9.56 24.61 -6.42
CA ASN A 239 8.83 25.53 -5.54
C ASN A 239 9.71 26.18 -4.45
N HIS A 240 10.90 25.65 -4.17
CA HIS A 240 11.83 26.23 -3.19
C HIS A 240 13.01 26.98 -3.80
N ARG A 241 13.29 26.84 -5.11
CA ARG A 241 14.35 27.59 -5.80
C ARG A 241 13.90 28.92 -6.43
N VAL A 242 12.61 29.25 -6.39
CA VAL A 242 12.13 30.60 -6.76
C VAL A 242 12.22 31.50 -5.53
N ASN A 243 13.43 31.87 -5.09
CA ASN A 243 13.65 33.11 -4.30
C ASN A 243 15.10 33.49 -3.97
N ILE A 244 16.15 32.86 -4.54
CA ILE A 244 17.54 33.23 -4.19
C ILE A 244 18.23 34.12 -5.24
N PHE A 245 17.70 34.27 -6.45
CA PHE A 245 18.36 35.05 -7.52
C PHE A 245 17.83 36.49 -7.73
N ARG A 246 17.09 37.07 -6.77
CA ARG A 246 16.55 38.45 -6.92
C ARG A 246 17.34 39.56 -6.22
N PHE A 247 18.46 39.26 -5.55
CA PHE A 247 19.27 40.29 -4.89
C PHE A 247 20.76 40.17 -5.24
N LEU A 248 21.13 40.60 -6.45
CA LEU A 248 22.47 41.14 -6.68
C LEU A 248 22.35 42.39 -7.58
N PRO A 249 22.89 43.55 -7.17
CA PRO A 249 22.77 44.79 -7.92
C PRO A 249 23.62 44.77 -9.20
N ARG A 250 23.06 45.28 -10.31
CA ARG A 250 23.79 45.54 -11.55
C ARG A 250 24.86 46.60 -11.31
N VAL A 251 26.12 46.20 -11.31
CA VAL A 251 27.25 47.14 -11.48
C VAL A 251 27.37 47.46 -12.96
N ARG A 252 27.23 48.74 -13.28
CA ARG A 252 27.42 49.33 -14.60
C ARG A 252 28.93 49.58 -14.77
N PRO A 253 29.61 49.11 -15.82
CA PRO A 253 30.96 49.56 -16.09
C PRO A 253 30.90 50.92 -16.78
N ASP A 254 31.57 51.90 -16.17
CA ASP A 254 31.86 53.21 -16.73
C ASP A 254 33.14 53.15 -17.58
N VAL A 255 33.24 54.13 -18.47
CA VAL A 255 34.16 54.32 -19.59
C VAL A 255 35.63 54.55 -19.17
N THR A 256 36.59 53.96 -19.89
CA THR A 256 37.65 54.61 -20.71
C THR A 256 38.46 53.58 -21.47
#